data_AF-A0A705MDW0-F1
#
_entry.id   AF-A0A705MDW0-F1
#
_cell.length_a   1.000
_cell.length_b   1.000
_cell.length_c   1.000
_cell.angle_alpha   90.00
_cell.angle_beta   90.00
_cell.angle_gamma   90.00
#
_symmetry.space_group_name_H-M   'P 1'
#
loop_
_entity.id
_entity.type
_entity.pdbx_description
1 polymer ?
#
loop_
_entity_poly.entity_id
_entity_poly.type
_entity_poly.pdbx_seq_one_letter_code
_entity_poly.pdbx_strand_id
1 'polypeptide(L)'
;MKKRNFSAEFKRESAQLVVDQNYTVADAASAMDVGLSTMTRWVKQLRDERQGKTPKASPITPEQIEIRELRKKLQRIEMENEI
;
A
#
# COMPACT_ATOMS: atom_id res chain seq x y z
N MET A 1 -12.10 19.03 -4.22
CA MET A 1 -12.44 17.60 -4.02
C MET A 1 -11.72 17.08 -2.79
N LYS A 2 -12.45 16.54 -1.80
CA LYS A 2 -11.87 15.96 -0.57
C LYS A 2 -11.30 14.57 -0.93
N LYS A 3 -10.02 14.31 -0.63
CA LYS A 3 -9.43 12.98 -0.84
C LYS A 3 -10.09 11.99 0.12
N ARG A 4 -10.71 10.93 -0.41
CA ARG A 4 -11.12 9.76 0.40
C ARG A 4 -9.84 9.09 0.90
N ASN A 5 -9.69 9.01 2.21
CA ASN A 5 -8.58 8.29 2.85
C ASN A 5 -9.04 6.86 3.13
N PHE A 6 -8.34 5.89 2.57
CA PHE A 6 -8.56 4.47 2.81
C PHE A 6 -7.45 3.91 3.69
N SER A 7 -7.78 2.96 4.57
CA SER A 7 -6.81 2.24 5.39
C SER A 7 -5.86 1.41 4.50
N ALA A 8 -4.67 1.08 5.01
CA ALA A 8 -3.73 0.23 4.30
C ALA A 8 -4.31 -1.17 4.02
N GLU A 9 -5.02 -1.72 5.01
CA GLU A 9 -5.73 -2.99 4.92
C GLU A 9 -6.76 -3.00 3.80
N PHE A 10 -7.66 -2.00 3.77
CA PHE A 10 -8.68 -1.90 2.72
C PHE A 10 -8.07 -1.83 1.32
N LYS A 11 -6.98 -1.07 1.16
CA LYS A 11 -6.25 -0.97 -0.13
C LYS A 11 -5.67 -2.31 -0.55
N ARG A 12 -5.08 -3.04 0.41
CA ARG A 12 -4.47 -4.35 0.18
C ARG A 12 -5.54 -5.36 -0.23
N GLU A 13 -6.62 -5.49 0.54
CA GLU A 13 -7.71 -6.42 0.24
C GLU A 13 -8.33 -6.15 -1.13
N SER A 14 -8.59 -4.87 -1.44
CA SER A 14 -9.09 -4.45 -2.75
C SER A 14 -8.17 -4.87 -3.90
N ALA A 15 -6.86 -4.69 -3.75
CA ALA A 15 -5.88 -5.07 -4.75
C ALA A 15 -5.70 -6.60 -4.85
N GLN A 16 -5.89 -7.31 -3.74
CA GLN A 16 -5.82 -8.78 -3.64
C GLN A 16 -6.89 -9.46 -4.53
N LEU A 17 -8.07 -8.84 -4.68
CA LEU A 17 -9.12 -9.31 -5.60
C LEU A 17 -8.58 -9.48 -7.03
N VAL A 18 -7.79 -8.51 -7.49
CA VAL A 18 -7.22 -8.52 -8.85
C VAL A 18 -6.00 -9.43 -8.94
N VAL A 19 -5.13 -9.40 -7.93
CA VAL A 19 -3.85 -10.12 -7.99
C VAL A 19 -4.02 -11.61 -7.76
N ASP A 20 -4.92 -12.01 -6.88
CA ASP A 20 -5.03 -13.41 -6.41
C ASP A 20 -6.37 -14.07 -6.75
N GLN A 21 -7.46 -13.29 -6.88
CA GLN A 21 -8.80 -13.82 -7.14
C GLN A 21 -9.24 -13.66 -8.61
N ASN A 22 -8.30 -13.26 -9.48
CA ASN A 22 -8.48 -13.15 -10.93
C ASN A 22 -9.61 -12.20 -11.38
N TYR A 23 -9.99 -11.23 -10.54
CA TYR A 23 -10.89 -10.15 -10.92
C TYR A 23 -10.21 -9.23 -11.94
N THR A 24 -11.00 -8.65 -12.85
CA THR A 24 -10.51 -7.51 -13.60
C THR A 24 -10.40 -6.28 -12.70
N VAL A 25 -9.54 -5.33 -13.07
CA VAL A 25 -9.40 -4.07 -12.33
C VAL A 25 -10.73 -3.30 -12.29
N ALA A 26 -11.55 -3.41 -13.34
CA ALA A 26 -12.85 -2.75 -13.43
C ALA A 26 -13.89 -3.40 -12.51
N ASP A 27 -13.91 -4.73 -12.43
CA ASP A 27 -14.83 -5.46 -11.55
C ASP A 27 -14.50 -5.21 -10.09
N ALA A 28 -13.21 -5.25 -9.72
CA ALA A 28 -12.77 -4.96 -8.36
C ALA A 28 -13.04 -3.49 -7.98
N ALA A 29 -12.86 -2.55 -8.93
CA ALA A 29 -13.19 -1.14 -8.72
C ALA A 29 -14.69 -0.93 -8.45
N SER A 30 -15.54 -1.59 -9.23
CA SER A 30 -16.99 -1.56 -9.08
C SER A 30 -17.45 -2.21 -7.77
N ALA A 31 -16.89 -3.38 -7.43
CA ALA A 31 -17.23 -4.13 -6.23
C ALA A 31 -16.87 -3.38 -4.93
N MET A 32 -15.76 -2.63 -4.94
CA MET A 32 -15.27 -1.92 -3.75
C MET A 32 -15.67 -0.43 -3.71
N ASP A 33 -16.50 0.04 -4.64
CA ASP A 33 -16.87 1.46 -4.81
C ASP A 33 -15.65 2.41 -4.85
N VAL A 34 -14.67 2.06 -5.70
CA VAL A 34 -13.46 2.89 -5.89
C VAL A 34 -13.25 3.24 -7.35
N GLY A 35 -12.64 4.38 -7.61
CA GLY A 35 -12.30 4.78 -8.99
C GLY A 35 -11.30 3.82 -9.63
N LEU A 36 -11.47 3.53 -10.92
CA LEU A 36 -10.62 2.62 -11.68
C LEU A 36 -9.12 2.97 -11.57
N SER A 37 -8.78 4.26 -11.70
CA SER A 37 -7.39 4.73 -11.57
C SER A 37 -6.79 4.50 -10.18
N THR A 38 -7.63 4.57 -9.14
CA THR A 38 -7.24 4.26 -7.76
C THR A 38 -6.96 2.76 -7.62
N MET A 39 -7.86 1.92 -8.14
CA MET A 39 -7.66 0.46 -8.11
C MET A 39 -6.40 0.04 -8.86
N THR A 40 -6.19 0.54 -10.08
CA THR A 40 -4.96 0.28 -10.87
C THR A 40 -3.70 0.64 -10.09
N ARG A 41 -3.71 1.78 -9.38
CA ARG A 41 -2.57 2.20 -8.57
C ARG A 41 -2.31 1.23 -7.41
N TRP A 42 -3.35 0.78 -6.71
CA TRP A 42 -3.19 -0.16 -5.59
C TRP A 42 -2.73 -1.54 -6.06
N VAL A 43 -3.24 -2.03 -7.19
CA VAL A 43 -2.78 -3.29 -7.80
C VAL A 43 -1.30 -3.20 -8.17
N LYS A 44 -0.88 -2.11 -8.82
CA LYS A 44 0.54 -1.89 -9.13
C LYS A 44 1.39 -1.85 -7.86
N GLN A 45 0.95 -1.10 -6.86
CA GLN A 45 1.63 -0.98 -5.58
C GLN A 45 1.78 -2.35 -4.89
N LEU A 46 0.72 -3.15 -4.83
CA LEU A 46 0.76 -4.48 -4.21
C LEU A 46 1.74 -5.41 -4.94
N ARG A 47 1.77 -5.37 -6.28
CA ARG A 47 2.72 -6.15 -7.08
C ARG A 47 4.18 -5.73 -6.82
N ASP A 48 4.44 -4.43 -6.77
CA ASP A 48 5.77 -3.90 -6.49
C ASP A 48 6.23 -4.25 -5.05
N GLU A 49 5.35 -4.11 -4.05
CA GLU A 49 5.66 -4.44 -2.66
C GLU A 49 5.94 -5.94 -2.47
N ARG A 50 5.20 -6.83 -3.15
CA ARG A 50 5.48 -8.28 -3.15
C ARG A 50 6.81 -8.65 -3.82
N GLN A 51 7.32 -7.79 -4.70
CA GLN A 51 8.65 -7.92 -5.27
C GLN A 51 9.74 -7.31 -4.38
N GLY A 52 9.41 -6.92 -3.15
CA GLY A 52 10.35 -6.29 -2.21
C GLY A 52 10.71 -4.85 -2.56
N LYS A 53 10.04 -4.22 -3.53
CA LYS A 53 10.32 -2.82 -3.87
C LYS A 53 9.74 -1.93 -2.78
N THR A 54 10.58 -1.06 -2.22
CA THR A 54 10.12 -0.06 -1.27
C THR A 54 9.14 0.90 -1.96
N PRO A 55 7.89 1.00 -1.48
CA PRO A 55 6.92 1.91 -2.07
C PRO A 55 7.31 3.36 -1.78
N LYS A 56 7.16 4.25 -2.78
CA LYS A 56 7.26 5.70 -2.57
C LYS A 56 6.09 6.26 -1.77
N ALA A 57 4.93 5.60 -1.87
CA ALA A 57 3.73 5.93 -1.12
C ALA A 57 3.71 5.22 0.25
N SER A 58 2.73 5.54 1.09
CA SER A 58 2.52 4.77 2.33
C SER A 58 2.31 3.29 1.98
N PRO A 59 3.12 2.39 2.57
CA PRO A 59 3.01 0.96 2.28
C PRO A 59 1.65 0.38 2.63
N ILE A 60 1.26 -0.69 1.94
CA ILE A 60 -0.02 -1.39 2.18
C ILE A 60 0.16 -2.83 2.64
N THR A 61 1.35 -3.42 2.48
CA THR A 61 1.72 -4.72 3.03
C THR A 61 2.28 -4.59 4.45
N PRO A 62 1.95 -5.52 5.37
CA PRO A 62 2.45 -5.49 6.74
C PRO A 62 3.98 -5.42 6.82
N GLU A 63 4.65 -6.21 5.99
CA GLU A 63 6.11 -6.25 5.91
C GLU A 63 6.70 -4.87 5.57
N GLN A 64 6.17 -4.19 4.55
CA GLN A 64 6.67 -2.86 4.18
C GLN A 64 6.26 -1.76 5.18
N ILE A 65 5.13 -1.94 5.89
CA ILE A 65 4.75 -1.07 7.01
C ILE A 65 5.78 -1.20 8.13
N GLU A 66 6.14 -2.43 8.51
CA GLU A 66 7.15 -2.69 9.54
C GLU A 66 8.52 -2.15 9.14
N ILE A 67 8.98 -2.39 7.91
CA ILE A 67 10.23 -1.81 7.38
C ILE A 67 10.24 -0.29 7.54
N ARG A 68 9.12 0.39 7.27
CA ARG A 68 9.01 1.83 7.43
C ARG A 68 9.08 2.27 8.89
N GLU A 69 8.43 1.56 9.80
CA GLU A 69 8.46 1.86 11.23
C GLU A 69 9.84 1.65 11.83
N LEU A 70 10.52 0.55 11.46
CA LEU A 70 11.89 0.27 11.86
C LEU A 70 12.85 1.35 11.36
N ARG A 71 12.75 1.78 10.09
CA ARG A 71 13.55 2.88 9.55
C ARG A 71 13.35 4.19 10.32
N LYS A 72 12.12 4.50 10.74
CA LYS A 72 11.85 5.67 11.58
C LYS A 72 12.46 5.56 12.98
N LYS A 73 12.41 4.37 13.59
CA LYS A 73 13.03 4.13 14.90
C LYS A 73 14.54 4.27 14.82
N LEU A 74 15.18 3.72 13.78
CA LEU A 74 16.62 3.86 13.55
C LEU A 74 17.03 5.33 13.41
N GLN A 75 16.33 6.10 12.57
CA GLN A 75 16.62 7.53 12.39
C GLN A 75 16.54 8.31 13.71
N ARG A 76 15.55 7.98 14.55
CA ARG A 76 15.40 8.62 15.87
C ARG A 76 16.58 8.28 16.78
N ILE A 77 16.98 7.01 16.83
CA ILE A 77 18.11 6.55 17.65
C ILE A 77 19.42 7.17 17.17
N GLU A 78 19.64 7.27 15.85
CA GLU A 78 20.82 7.93 15.27
C GLU A 78 20.90 9.41 15.69
N MET A 79 19.77 10.13 15.62
CA MET A 79 19.72 11.53 16.09
C MET A 79 19.94 11.66 17.61
N GLU A 80 19.46 10.71 18.41
CA GLU A 80 19.67 10.71 19.86
C GLU A 80 21.13 10.41 20.25
N ASN A 81 21.88 9.66 19.42
CA ASN A 81 23.28 9.30 19.65
C ASN A 81 24.30 10.30 19.07
N GLU A 82 23.88 11.23 18.20
CA GLU A 82 24.73 12.33 17.68
C GLU A 82 24.87 13.52 18.65
N ILE A 83 24.33 13.40 19.87
CA ILE A 83 24.42 14.39 20.98
C ILE A 83 25.37 13.87 22.06
#